data_AF-A0A016WUC0-F1
#
_entry.id   AF-A0A016WUC0-F1
#
_cell.length_a   1.000
_cell.length_b   1.000
_cell.length_c   1.000
_cell.angle_alpha   90.00
_cell.angle_beta   90.00
_cell.angle_gamma   90.00
#
_symmetry.space_group_name_H-M   'P 1'
#
loop_
_entity.id
_entity.type
_entity.pdbx_description
1 polymer ?
#
loop_
_entity_poly.entity_id
_entity_poly.type
_entity_poly.pdbx_seq_one_letter_code
_entity_poly.pdbx_strand_id
1 'polypeptide(L)' 'MLRFLPLLPPVSFILLLFVVFTLLYIALPRRRKLVLNMKHVVITGGSKGIGRELAFCCVRKGCNISIIARNEDDLKV' A
#
# COMPACT_ATOMS: atom_id res chain seq x y z
N MET A 1 36.24 37.37 18.06
CA MET A 1 36.28 36.01 17.46
C MET A 1 35.13 35.10 17.96
N LEU A 2 33.95 35.64 18.31
CA LEU A 2 32.86 34.89 18.99
C LEU A 2 31.45 35.09 18.37
N ARG A 3 31.35 35.73 17.20
CA ARG A 3 30.05 36.08 16.59
C ARG A 3 29.34 34.94 15.85
N PHE A 4 29.99 33.81 15.61
CA PHE A 4 29.42 32.69 14.84
C PHE A 4 28.84 31.57 15.73
N LEU A 5 28.99 31.66 17.06
CA LEU A 5 28.53 30.65 18.01
C LEU A 5 26.99 30.43 18.06
N PRO A 6 26.11 31.43 17.87
CA PRO A 6 24.66 31.20 17.92
C PRO A 6 24.07 30.65 16.60
N LEU A 7 24.87 30.55 15.54
CA LEU A 7 24.46 29.98 14.23
C LEU A 7 24.69 28.47 14.12
N LEU A 8 25.54 27.90 14.98
CA LEU A 8 25.76 26.45 15.07
C LEU A 8 24.50 25.64 15.47
N PRO A 9 23.69 26.06 16.47
CA PRO A 9 22.49 25.29 16.84
C PRO A 9 21.43 25.16 15.73
N PRO A 10 21.04 26.22 14.99
CA PRO A 10 20.04 26.06 13.94
C PRO A 10 20.55 25.23 12.75
N VAL A 11 21.83 25.36 12.39
CA VAL A 11 22.42 24.57 11.30
C VAL A 11 22.49 23.08 11.65
N SER A 12 22.89 22.76 12.89
CA SER A 12 22.90 21.37 13.39
C SER A 12 21.50 20.76 13.42
N PHE A 13 20.48 21.53 13.83
CA PHE A 13 19.09 21.06 13.86
C PHE A 13 18.54 20.79 12.45
N ILE A 14 18.84 21.67 11.48
CA ILE A 14 18.46 21.46 10.08
C ILE A 14 19.14 20.20 9.51
N LEU A 15 20.42 19.99 9.83
CA LEU A 15 21.15 18.79 9.41
C LEU A 15 20.54 17.53 10.01
N LEU A 16 20.19 17.55 11.30
CA LEU A 16 19.52 16.44 11.98
C LEU A 16 18.17 16.11 11.33
N LEU A 17 17.34 17.13 11.05
CA LEU A 17 16.05 16.93 10.38
C LEU A 17 16.23 16.35 8.98
N PHE A 18 17.23 16.79 8.22
CA PHE A 18 17.52 16.28 6.89
C PHE A 18 17.94 14.80 6.94
N VAL A 19 18.80 14.44 7.91
CA VAL A 19 19.22 13.05 8.12
C VAL A 19 18.02 12.18 8.50
N VAL A 20 17.19 12.62 9.46
CA VAL A 20 15.98 11.89 9.87
C VAL A 20 15.02 11.73 8.70
N PHE A 21 14.76 12.78 7.91
CA PHE A 21 13.88 12.72 6.75
C PHE A 21 14.40 11.74 5.69
N THR A 22 15.71 11.76 5.43
CA THR A 22 16.36 10.83 4.48
C THR A 22 16.26 9.39 4.97
N LEU A 23 16.51 9.15 6.26
CA LEU A 23 16.36 7.83 6.87
C LEU A 23 14.92 7.33 6.76
N LEU A 24 13.93 8.18 7.04
CA LEU A 24 12.51 7.85 6.87
C LEU A 24 12.19 7.53 5.42
N TYR A 25 12.66 8.34 4.47
CA TYR A 25 12.39 8.15 3.05
C TYR A 25 12.96 6.81 2.53
N ILE A 26 14.13 6.40 3.01
CA ILE A 26 14.76 5.12 2.64
C ILE A 26 14.10 3.94 3.37
N ALA A 27 13.76 4.12 4.65
CA ALA A 27 13.19 3.06 5.48
C ALA A 27 11.73 2.74 5.15
N LEU A 28 10.97 3.70 4.58
CA LEU A 28 9.58 3.45 4.22
C LEU A 28 9.50 2.42 3.07
N PRO A 29 8.82 1.28 3.28
CA PRO A 29 8.77 0.23 2.27
C PRO A 29 8.07 0.71 1.00
N ARG A 30 8.80 0.66 -0.12
CA ARG A 30 8.28 1.02 -1.43
C ARG A 30 7.14 0.07 -1.80
N ARG A 31 5.96 0.63 -2.11
CA ARG A 31 4.80 -0.13 -2.59
C ARG A 31 5.20 -0.88 -3.88
N ARG A 32 5.35 -2.21 -3.82
CA ARG A 32 5.58 -3.03 -5.01
C ARG A 32 4.27 -3.16 -5.78
N LYS A 33 4.31 -3.00 -7.11
CA LYS A 33 3.16 -3.29 -7.96
C LYS A 33 2.92 -4.80 -7.94
N LEU A 34 1.75 -5.22 -7.48
CA LEU A 34 1.32 -6.61 -7.57
C LEU A 34 1.00 -6.93 -9.03
N VAL A 35 1.74 -7.89 -9.60
CA VAL A 35 1.46 -8.43 -10.94
C VAL A 35 0.40 -9.51 -10.77
N LEU A 36 -0.83 -9.17 -11.11
CA LEU A 36 -1.99 -10.04 -10.93
C LEU A 36 -2.45 -10.73 -12.22
N ASN A 37 -1.92 -10.33 -13.38
CA ASN A 37 -2.28 -10.92 -14.66
C ASN A 37 -2.04 -12.44 -14.68
N MET A 38 -3.02 -13.21 -15.16
CA MET A 38 -2.99 -14.68 -15.24
C MET A 38 -2.82 -15.41 -13.89
N LYS A 39 -2.99 -14.72 -12.76
CA LYS A 39 -3.03 -15.35 -11.43
C LYS A 39 -4.43 -15.85 -11.10
N HIS A 40 -4.51 -16.91 -10.29
CA HIS A 40 -5.77 -17.37 -9.71
C HIS A 40 -5.96 -16.74 -8.32
N VAL A 41 -7.09 -16.08 -8.09
CA VAL A 41 -7.41 -15.39 -6.84
C VAL A 41 -8.67 -16.00 -6.22
N VAL A 42 -8.55 -16.48 -4.98
CA VAL A 42 -9.70 -16.96 -4.19
C VAL A 42 -10.17 -15.84 -3.28
N ILE A 43 -11.44 -15.49 -3.36
CA ILE A 43 -12.05 -14.41 -2.57
C ILE A 43 -13.16 -14.97 -1.71
N THR A 44 -12.95 -14.96 -0.39
CA THR A 44 -14.00 -15.23 0.58
C THR A 44 -14.85 -13.99 0.82
N GLY A 45 -16.15 -14.19 1.06
CA GLY A 45 -17.11 -13.08 1.17
C GLY A 45 -17.25 -12.26 -0.12
N GLY A 46 -16.90 -12.82 -1.28
CA GLY A 46 -16.89 -12.09 -2.55
C GLY A 46 -18.25 -11.86 -3.20
N SER A 47 -19.35 -12.28 -2.57
CA SER A 47 -20.70 -12.05 -3.10
C SER A 47 -21.20 -10.62 -2.93
N LYS A 48 -20.73 -9.89 -1.89
CA LYS A 48 -21.24 -8.55 -1.54
C LYS A 48 -20.12 -7.62 -1.07
N GLY A 49 -20.41 -6.31 -1.07
CA GLY A 49 -19.54 -5.28 -0.51
C GLY A 49 -18.12 -5.29 -1.10
N ILE A 50 -17.12 -5.20 -0.22
CA ILE A 50 -15.70 -5.07 -0.58
C ILE A 50 -15.21 -6.29 -1.37
N GLY A 51 -15.61 -7.50 -0.97
CA GLY A 51 -15.19 -8.72 -1.66
C GLY A 51 -15.66 -8.76 -3.12
N ARG A 52 -16.89 -8.29 -3.38
CA ARG A 52 -17.45 -8.20 -4.73
C ARG A 52 -16.70 -7.20 -5.62
N GLU A 53 -16.42 -6.00 -5.10
CA GLU A 53 -15.69 -5.00 -5.88
C GLU A 53 -14.23 -5.41 -6.10
N LEU A 54 -13.61 -6.09 -5.13
CA LEU A 54 -12.30 -6.70 -5.28
C LEU A 54 -12.30 -7.76 -6.38
N ALA A 55 -13.32 -8.62 -6.44
CA ALA A 55 -13.47 -9.62 -7.49
C ALA A 55 -13.51 -8.97 -8.89
N PHE A 56 -14.31 -7.91 -9.07
CA PHE A 56 -14.33 -7.15 -10.32
C PHE A 56 -12.98 -6.53 -10.66
N CYS A 57 -12.28 -5.97 -9.68
CA CYS A 57 -10.95 -5.41 -9.87
C CYS A 57 -9.93 -6.47 -10.30
N CYS A 58 -9.97 -7.67 -9.70
CA CYS A 58 -9.12 -8.79 -10.07
C CYS A 58 -9.40 -9.27 -11.50
N VAL A 59 -10.68 -9.45 -11.87
CA VAL A 59 -11.06 -9.84 -13.24
C VAL A 59 -10.59 -8.80 -14.26
N ARG A 60 -10.79 -7.51 -14.00
CA ARG A 60 -10.31 -6.41 -14.87
C ARG A 60 -8.79 -6.39 -15.03
N LYS A 61 -8.05 -6.97 -14.08
CA LYS A 61 -6.59 -7.13 -14.14
C LYS A 61 -6.14 -8.44 -14.81
N GLY A 62 -7.06 -9.22 -15.39
CA GLY A 62 -6.76 -10.47 -16.08
C GLY A 62 -6.57 -11.66 -15.13
N CYS A 63 -7.12 -11.61 -13.92
CA CYS A 63 -7.08 -12.75 -13.00
C CYS A 63 -8.18 -13.76 -13.33
N ASN A 64 -7.89 -15.03 -13.13
CA ASN A 64 -8.92 -16.04 -12.91
C ASN A 64 -9.34 -15.97 -11.44
N ILE A 65 -10.64 -16.07 -11.14
CA ILE A 65 -11.13 -15.90 -9.77
C ILE A 65 -12.07 -17.02 -9.34
N SER A 66 -12.04 -17.35 -8.05
CA SER A 66 -13.03 -18.20 -7.38
C SER A 66 -13.64 -17.42 -6.22
N ILE A 67 -14.96 -17.32 -6.19
CA ILE A 67 -15.69 -16.59 -5.14
C ILE A 67 -16.32 -17.60 -4.17
N ILE A 68 -16.15 -17.35 -2.88
CA ILE A 68 -16.73 -18.16 -1.80
C ILE A 68 -17.66 -17.26 -0.98
N ALA A 69 -18.91 -17.67 -0.80
CA ALA A 69 -19.89 -17.01 0.05
C ALA A 69 -20.70 -18.03 0.85
N ARG A 70 -21.40 -17.56 1.89
CA ARG A 70 -22.18 -18.43 2.79
C ARG A 70 -23.51 -18.89 2.20
N ASN A 71 -24.16 -18.03 1.41
CA ASN A 71 -25.43 -18.34 0.77
C ASN A 71 -25.20 -18.52 -0.73
N GLU A 72 -25.74 -19.60 -1.29
CA GLU A 72 -25.65 -19.91 -2.72
C GLU A 72 -26.44 -18.90 -3.55
N ASP A 73 -27.56 -18.39 -3.04
CA ASP A 73 -28.38 -17.38 -3.71
C ASP A 73 -27.61 -16.07 -3.93
N ASP A 74 -26.63 -15.78 -3.07
CA ASP A 74 -25.78 -14.60 -3.20
C ASP A 74 -24.67 -14.76 -4.27
N LEU A 75 -24.43 -15.99 -4.74
CA LEU A 75 -23.46 -16.32 -5.81
C LEU A 75 -24.12 -16.43 -7.18
N LYS A 76 -25.40 -16.77 -7.20
CA LYS A 76 -26.22 -16.84 -8.41
C LYS A 76 -26.62 -15.41 -8.80
N VAL A 77 -25.81 -14.80 -9.66
CA VAL A 77 -26.11 -13.51 -10.30
C VAL A 77 -27.17 -13.73 -11.39
#